data_AF-A0A969W2D7-F1
#
_entry.id   AF-A0A969W2D7-F1
#
_cell.length_a   1.000
_cell.length_b   1.000
_cell.length_c   1.000
_cell.angle_alpha   90.00
_cell.angle_beta   90.00
_cell.angle_gamma   90.00
#
_symmetry.space_group_name_H-M   'P 1'
#
loop_
_entity.id
_entity.type
_entity.pdbx_description
1 polymer ?
#
loop_
_entity_poly.entity_id
_entity_poly.type
_entity_poly.pdbx_seq_one_letter_code
_entity_poly.pdbx_strand_id
1 'polypeptide(L)'
;MRFPPTPHSVWRQLRNSEIQSCQEALSLLVNEQGTIALDLLDSELTYRFFAEFDDRNQLPPLVPLLLWRSCYYLGSPREIDIEDLQRISDRTLTEIKLVPISDDSYRLWFRKQNIPNQNSINSSPLINP
;
A
#
# COMPACT_ATOMS: atom_id res chain seq x y z
N MET A 1 -14.46 -1.24 -3.12
CA MET A 1 -13.83 0.09 -2.92
C MET A 1 -13.09 0.46 -4.19
N ARG A 2 -13.47 1.54 -4.86
CA ARG A 2 -12.72 2.07 -6.01
C ARG A 2 -11.91 3.24 -5.51
N PHE A 3 -10.59 3.13 -5.61
CA PHE A 3 -9.70 4.22 -5.32
C PHE A 3 -9.72 5.24 -6.46
N PRO A 4 -9.55 6.55 -6.18
CA PRO A 4 -9.19 7.47 -7.24
C PRO A 4 -7.86 7.00 -7.85
N PRO A 5 -7.73 6.96 -9.19
CA PRO A 5 -6.45 6.68 -9.81
C PRO A 5 -5.46 7.75 -9.37
N THR A 6 -4.34 7.34 -8.77
CA THR A 6 -3.20 8.21 -8.49
C THR A 6 -2.42 8.38 -9.79
N PRO A 7 -2.51 9.53 -10.49
CA PRO A 7 -1.94 9.68 -11.82
C PRO A 7 -0.41 9.55 -11.83
N HIS A 8 0.27 9.83 -10.71
CA HIS A 8 1.74 9.83 -10.58
C HIS A 8 2.25 9.01 -9.38
N SER A 9 1.75 7.78 -9.19
CA SER A 9 2.30 6.89 -8.15
C SER A 9 3.71 6.41 -8.52
N VAL A 10 4.55 6.16 -7.51
CA VAL A 10 5.92 5.67 -7.71
C VAL A 10 5.95 4.32 -8.44
N TRP A 11 4.96 3.45 -8.18
CA TRP A 11 4.84 2.18 -8.89
C TRP A 11 4.59 2.36 -10.39
N ARG A 12 3.77 3.34 -10.79
CA ARG A 12 3.54 3.67 -12.20
C ARG A 12 4.78 4.27 -12.85
N GLN A 13 5.47 5.17 -12.16
CA GLN A 13 6.73 5.75 -12.64
C GLN A 13 7.79 4.67 -12.89
N LEU A 14 7.93 3.70 -11.98
CA LEU A 14 8.82 2.55 -12.16
C LEU A 14 8.40 1.68 -13.37
N ARG A 15 7.10 1.44 -13.54
CA ARG A 15 6.58 0.69 -14.69
C ARG A 15 6.80 1.40 -16.03
N ASN A 16 6.74 2.74 -16.03
CA ASN A 16 6.95 3.58 -17.20
C ASN A 16 8.44 3.88 -17.48
N SER A 17 9.37 3.29 -16.70
CA SER A 17 10.81 3.55 -16.79
C SER A 17 11.22 5.00 -16.48
N GLU A 18 10.37 5.76 -15.78
CA GLU A 18 10.70 7.09 -15.24
C GLU A 18 11.66 6.96 -14.05
N ILE A 19 11.48 5.91 -13.25
CA ILE A 19 12.42 5.48 -12.21
C ILE A 19 13.19 4.26 -12.74
N GLN A 20 14.51 4.27 -12.62
CA GLN A 20 15.37 3.25 -13.24
C GLN A 20 15.69 2.08 -12.29
N SER A 21 15.40 2.23 -10.99
CA SER A 21 15.73 1.22 -9.97
C SER A 21 14.64 1.05 -8.92
N CYS A 22 14.43 -0.18 -8.46
CA CYS A 22 13.54 -0.49 -7.35
C CYS A 22 13.98 0.19 -6.06
N GLN A 23 15.30 0.30 -5.86
CA GLN A 23 15.84 0.89 -4.64
C GLN A 23 15.52 2.39 -4.57
N GLU A 24 15.61 3.08 -5.71
CA GLU A 24 15.20 4.48 -5.82
C GLU A 24 13.69 4.63 -5.56
N ALA A 25 12.87 3.77 -6.18
CA ALA A 25 11.42 3.75 -5.93
C ALA A 25 11.08 3.52 -4.45
N LEU A 26 11.78 2.60 -3.79
CA LEU A 26 11.58 2.32 -2.36
C LEU A 26 12.01 3.51 -1.50
N SER A 27 13.13 4.16 -1.79
CA SER A 27 13.58 5.35 -1.06
C SER A 27 12.62 6.54 -1.20
N LEU A 28 11.89 6.63 -2.32
CA LEU A 28 10.82 7.63 -2.50
C LEU A 28 9.55 7.27 -1.71
N LEU A 29 9.27 5.98 -1.53
CA LEU A 29 8.09 5.49 -0.83
C LEU A 29 8.27 5.41 0.67
N VAL A 30 9.45 5.04 1.16
CA VAL A 30 9.74 4.82 2.58
C VAL A 30 11.03 5.55 2.92
N ASN A 31 10.96 6.46 3.89
CA ASN A 31 12.15 7.15 4.38
C ASN A 31 12.93 6.29 5.39
N GLU A 32 14.11 6.75 5.81
CA GLU A 32 14.97 6.05 6.77
C GLU A 32 14.32 5.83 8.14
N GLN A 33 13.25 6.56 8.47
CA GLN A 33 12.48 6.43 9.72
C GLN A 33 11.31 5.44 9.59
N GLY A 34 11.17 4.77 8.44
CA GLY A 34 10.05 3.86 8.17
C GLY A 34 8.73 4.58 7.89
N THR A 35 8.75 5.87 7.55
CA THR A 35 7.55 6.63 7.20
C THR A 35 7.24 6.46 5.72
N ILE A 36 6.02 6.04 5.41
CA ILE A 36 5.54 5.85 4.05
C ILE A 36 4.97 7.15 3.47
N ALA A 37 5.36 7.48 2.24
CA ALA A 37 4.76 8.54 1.43
C ALA A 37 3.40 8.11 0.85
N LEU A 38 2.34 8.25 1.66
CA LEU A 38 1.00 7.73 1.35
C LEU A 38 0.34 8.33 0.09
N ASP A 39 0.79 9.49 -0.37
CA ASP A 39 0.28 10.14 -1.59
C ASP A 39 0.95 9.62 -2.87
N LEU A 40 2.06 8.90 -2.72
CA LEU A 40 2.81 8.28 -3.81
C LEU A 40 2.51 6.79 -3.97
N LEU A 41 1.76 6.20 -3.03
CA LEU A 41 1.30 4.81 -3.11
C LEU A 41 0.28 4.64 -4.23
N ASP A 42 0.38 3.49 -4.91
CA ASP A 42 -0.56 3.16 -5.96
C ASP A 42 -1.76 2.38 -5.41
N SER A 43 -2.93 2.88 -5.76
CA SER A 43 -4.19 2.37 -5.26
C SER A 43 -4.68 1.13 -6.03
N GLU A 44 -4.30 1.00 -7.30
CA GLU A 44 -4.51 -0.20 -8.10
C GLU A 44 -3.62 -1.35 -7.60
N LEU A 45 -2.35 -1.07 -7.30
CA LEU A 45 -1.46 -2.05 -6.66
C LEU A 45 -2.04 -2.58 -5.36
N THR A 46 -2.51 -1.67 -4.50
CA THR A 46 -3.15 -2.00 -3.22
C THR A 46 -4.38 -2.88 -3.46
N TYR A 47 -5.26 -2.47 -4.38
CA TYR A 47 -6.45 -3.25 -4.72
C TYR A 47 -6.10 -4.65 -5.21
N ARG A 48 -5.14 -4.78 -6.14
CA ARG A 48 -4.73 -6.06 -6.73
C ARG A 48 -4.19 -6.99 -5.65
N PHE A 49 -3.28 -6.52 -4.80
CA PHE A 49 -2.74 -7.33 -3.72
C PHE A 49 -3.84 -7.89 -2.81
N PHE A 50 -4.76 -7.04 -2.34
CA PHE A 50 -5.83 -7.47 -1.43
C PHE A 50 -7.01 -8.16 -2.13
N ALA A 51 -7.02 -8.26 -3.46
CA ALA A 51 -8.00 -9.03 -4.22
C ALA A 51 -7.62 -10.51 -4.29
N GLU A 52 -6.35 -10.86 -4.09
CA GLU A 52 -5.87 -12.25 -4.05
C GLU A 52 -6.28 -13.01 -2.77
N PHE A 53 -6.91 -12.32 -1.82
CA PHE A 53 -7.29 -12.86 -0.52
C PHE A 53 -8.78 -12.68 -0.27
N ASP A 54 -9.48 -13.79 0.00
CA ASP A 54 -10.91 -13.79 0.32
C ASP A 54 -11.20 -13.13 1.69
N ASP A 55 -10.33 -13.38 2.68
CA ASP A 55 -10.45 -12.82 4.03
C ASP A 55 -9.18 -12.03 4.40
N ARG A 56 -9.32 -10.70 4.41
CA ARG A 56 -8.24 -9.76 4.74
C ARG A 56 -7.89 -9.74 6.22
N ASN A 57 -8.79 -10.21 7.10
CA ASN A 57 -8.53 -10.22 8.54
C ASN A 57 -7.48 -11.27 8.93
N GLN A 58 -7.24 -12.24 8.05
CA GLN A 58 -6.20 -13.25 8.23
C GLN A 58 -4.82 -12.76 7.80
N LEU A 59 -4.72 -11.58 7.18
CA LEU A 59 -3.44 -11.04 6.79
C LEU A 59 -2.78 -10.33 7.97
N PRO A 60 -1.45 -10.46 8.11
CA PRO A 60 -0.71 -9.61 9.03
C PRO A 60 -0.75 -8.13 8.58
N PRO A 61 -0.35 -7.18 9.44
CA PRO A 61 -0.32 -5.77 9.10
C PRO A 61 0.70 -5.52 7.98
N LEU A 62 0.19 -5.32 6.77
CA LEU A 62 0.97 -5.19 5.55
C LEU A 62 0.48 -4.01 4.71
N VAL A 63 1.43 -3.32 4.08
CA VAL A 63 1.18 -2.25 3.13
C VAL A 63 1.84 -2.61 1.80
N PRO A 64 1.08 -2.79 0.71
CA PRO A 64 1.67 -2.99 -0.61
C PRO A 64 2.38 -1.71 -1.07
N LEU A 65 3.71 -1.72 -1.10
CA LEU A 65 4.51 -0.56 -1.52
C LEU A 65 4.73 -0.57 -3.02
N LEU A 66 5.18 -1.71 -3.55
CA LEU A 66 5.61 -1.83 -4.93
C LEU A 66 5.50 -3.28 -5.44
N LEU A 67 5.21 -3.46 -6.72
CA LEU A 67 5.37 -4.73 -7.43
C LEU A 67 6.36 -4.55 -8.58
N TRP A 68 7.45 -5.30 -8.57
CA TRP A 68 8.46 -5.21 -9.64
C TRP A 68 9.10 -6.57 -9.91
N ARG A 69 9.19 -6.95 -11.19
CA ARG A 69 9.78 -8.23 -11.65
C ARG A 69 9.28 -9.43 -10.83
N SER A 70 7.95 -9.52 -10.66
CA SER A 70 7.29 -10.59 -9.87
C SER A 70 7.71 -10.67 -8.41
N CYS A 71 8.15 -9.54 -7.83
CA CYS A 71 8.43 -9.39 -6.41
C CYS A 71 7.54 -8.29 -5.82
N TYR A 72 6.74 -8.63 -4.82
CA TYR A 72 6.05 -7.65 -3.99
C TYR A 72 6.99 -7.14 -2.89
N TYR A 73 7.05 -5.83 -2.76
CA TYR A 73 7.67 -5.15 -1.64
C TYR A 73 6.55 -4.68 -0.71
N LEU A 74 6.54 -5.24 0.50
CA LEU A 74 5.48 -5.01 1.48
C LEU A 74 6.07 -4.30 2.70
N GLY A 75 5.45 -3.19 3.09
CA GLY A 75 5.73 -2.50 4.34
C GLY A 75 5.10 -3.25 5.51
N SER A 76 5.85 -3.52 6.57
CA SER A 76 5.26 -4.03 7.82
C SER A 76 5.84 -3.34 9.07
N PRO A 77 4.99 -2.99 10.05
CA PRO A 77 5.45 -2.36 11.29
C PRO A 77 6.05 -3.36 12.28
N ARG A 78 5.95 -4.66 12.00
CA ARG A 78 6.47 -5.74 12.84
C ARG A 78 7.03 -6.86 11.98
N GLU A 79 7.78 -7.75 12.60
CA GLU A 79 8.21 -8.98 11.95
C GLU A 79 6.99 -9.86 11.62
N ILE A 80 7.04 -10.49 10.44
CA ILE A 80 6.00 -11.40 9.95
C ILE A 80 6.57 -12.81 9.95
N ASP A 81 5.77 -13.76 10.40
CA ASP A 81 6.17 -15.16 10.42
C ASP A 81 6.44 -15.67 9.00
N ILE A 82 7.38 -16.60 8.89
CA ILE A 82 7.76 -17.25 7.63
C ILE A 82 6.55 -18.00 7.05
N GLU A 83 5.71 -18.62 7.90
CA GLU A 83 4.50 -19.30 7.45
C GLU A 83 3.52 -18.34 6.75
N ASP A 84 3.34 -17.15 7.31
CA ASP A 84 2.51 -16.10 6.71
C ASP A 84 3.11 -15.58 5.39
N LEU A 85 4.43 -15.38 5.35
CA LEU A 85 5.13 -14.95 4.12
C LEU A 85 5.02 -15.99 3.00
N GLN A 86 5.17 -17.28 3.32
CA GLN A 86 4.99 -18.37 2.36
C GLN A 86 3.56 -18.41 1.84
N ARG A 87 2.57 -18.32 2.73
CA ARG A 87 1.15 -18.28 2.33
C ARG A 87 0.86 -17.11 1.40
N ILE A 88 1.40 -15.93 1.69
CA ILE A 88 1.21 -14.74 0.85
C ILE A 88 1.88 -14.97 -0.52
N SER A 89 3.14 -15.41 -0.53
CA SER A 89 3.91 -15.73 -1.73
C SER A 89 3.19 -16.72 -2.65
N ASP A 90 2.67 -17.80 -2.09
CA ASP A 90 1.95 -18.85 -2.83
C ASP A 90 0.63 -18.34 -3.41
N ARG A 91 -0.07 -17.46 -2.67
CA ARG A 91 -1.32 -16.86 -3.12
C ARG A 91 -1.11 -15.85 -4.23
N THR A 92 -0.11 -14.99 -4.11
CA THR A 92 0.17 -13.95 -5.10
C THR A 92 1.05 -14.43 -6.25
N LEU A 93 1.63 -15.64 -6.15
CA LEU A 93 2.58 -16.23 -7.11
C LEU A 93 3.79 -15.33 -7.38
N THR A 94 4.36 -14.77 -6.31
CA THR A 94 5.44 -13.77 -6.37
C THR A 94 6.37 -13.89 -5.18
N GLU A 95 7.62 -13.49 -5.35
CA GLU A 95 8.52 -13.26 -4.21
C GLU A 95 8.00 -12.13 -3.32
N ILE A 96 8.19 -12.26 -2.01
CA ILE A 96 7.81 -11.24 -1.02
C ILE A 96 9.06 -10.69 -0.35
N LYS A 97 9.23 -9.37 -0.36
CA LYS A 97 10.27 -8.65 0.38
C LYS A 97 9.64 -7.70 1.37
N LEU A 98 10.01 -7.85 2.64
CA LEU A 98 9.55 -6.96 3.69
C LEU A 98 10.43 -5.70 3.74
N VAL A 99 9.77 -4.57 3.92
CA VAL A 99 10.37 -3.27 4.20
C VAL A 99 9.87 -2.84 5.58
N PRO A 100 10.75 -2.65 6.57
CA PRO A 100 10.34 -2.15 7.87
C PRO A 100 9.71 -0.76 7.73
N ILE A 101 8.55 -0.57 8.36
CA ILE A 101 7.88 0.74 8.46
C ILE A 101 7.57 1.03 9.93
N SER A 102 7.25 2.28 10.24
CA SER A 102 6.81 2.64 11.60
C SER A 102 5.36 2.24 11.84
N ASP A 103 5.02 1.89 13.08
CA ASP A 103 3.63 1.60 13.49
C ASP A 103 2.70 2.80 13.23
N ASP A 104 3.20 4.02 13.46
CA ASP A 104 2.45 5.26 13.18
C ASP A 104 2.13 5.41 11.69
N SER A 105 3.10 5.11 10.81
CA SER A 105 2.87 5.18 9.37
C SER A 105 1.88 4.12 8.91
N TYR A 106 1.97 2.90 9.44
CA TYR A 106 0.99 1.85 9.19
C TYR A 106 -0.42 2.27 9.62
N ARG A 107 -0.58 2.81 10.83
CA ARG A 107 -1.88 3.29 11.33
C ARG A 107 -2.45 4.40 10.47
N LEU A 108 -1.62 5.34 10.02
CA LEU A 108 -2.04 6.42 9.15
C LEU A 108 -2.52 5.89 7.80
N TRP A 109 -1.78 4.97 7.19
CA TRP A 109 -2.19 4.28 5.97
C TRP A 109 -3.53 3.55 6.19
N PHE A 110 -3.63 2.74 7.23
CA PHE A 110 -4.82 1.94 7.53
C PHE A 110 -6.06 2.82 7.72
N ARG A 111 -5.93 3.97 8.42
CA ARG A 111 -7.03 4.94 8.52
C ARG A 111 -7.39 5.51 7.15
N LYS A 112 -6.41 5.94 6.34
CA LYS A 112 -6.66 6.47 4.99
C LYS A 112 -7.40 5.49 4.09
N GLN A 113 -7.13 4.19 4.23
CA GLN A 113 -7.83 3.11 3.49
C GLN A 113 -9.30 2.93 3.94
N ASN A 114 -9.57 3.14 5.23
CA ASN A 114 -10.88 2.91 5.82
C ASN A 114 -11.75 4.18 5.91
N ILE A 115 -11.24 5.36 5.53
CA ILE A 115 -12.06 6.56 5.39
C ILE A 115 -12.98 6.38 4.16
N PRO A 116 -14.30 6.31 4.33
CA PRO A 116 -15.23 6.33 3.20
C PRO A 116 -15.09 7.70 2.52
N ASN A 117 -14.65 7.70 1.26
CA ASN A 117 -14.70 8.82 0.31
C ASN A 117 -14.99 10.21 0.89
N GLN A 118 -13.98 11.08 0.94
CA GLN A 118 -14.18 12.54 1.07
C GLN A 118 -14.92 13.17 -0.14
N ASN A 119 -15.38 12.38 -1.11
CA ASN A 119 -16.22 12.81 -2.23
C ASN A 119 -17.73 12.69 -1.96
N SER A 120 -18.15 12.52 -0.71
CA SER A 120 -19.54 12.71 -0.29
C SER A 120 -19.65 13.76 0.81
N ILE A 121 -19.00 14.92 0.63
CA ILE A 121 -19.53 16.15 1.20
C ILE A 121 -20.69 16.57 0.29
N ASN A 122 -21.86 15.94 0.50
CA ASN A 122 -23.10 16.65 0.25
C ASN A 122 -23.07 17.84 1.20
N SER A 123 -22.82 19.02 0.64
CA SER A 123 -23.09 20.31 1.26
C SER A 123 -24.58 20.37 1.60
N SER A 124 -24.95 19.80 2.75
CA SER A 124 -26.20 20.14 3.41
C SER A 124 -25.97 21.51 4.05
N PRO A 125 -26.71 22.56 3.67
CA PRO A 125 -26.55 23.85 4.31
C PRO A 125 -26.92 23.69 5.78
N LEU A 126 -26.05 24.18 6.68
CA LEU A 126 -26.43 24.42 8.07
C LEU A 126 -27.59 25.41 8.08
N ILE A 127 -28.81 24.92 8.26
CA ILE A 127 -29.92 25.75 8.73
C ILE A 127 -29.73 25.83 10.26
N ASN A 128 -29.29 27.00 10.73
CA ASN A 128 -29.30 27.38 12.14
C ASN A 128 -30.76 27.60 12.58
N PRO A 129 -31.22 27.05 13.71
CA PRO A 129 -32.45 27.51 14.38
C PRO A 129 -32.25 28.87 15.07
#